data_AF-A0A453T4D8-F1
#
_entry.id   AF-A0A453T4D8-F1
#
_cell.length_a   1.000
_cell.length_b   1.000
_cell.length_c   1.000
_cell.angle_alpha   90.00
_cell.angle_beta   90.00
_cell.angle_gamma   90.00
#
_symmetry.space_group_name_H-M   'P 1'
#
loop_
_entity.id
_entity.type
_entity.pdbx_description
1 polymer ?
#
loop_
_entity_poly.entity_id
_entity_poly.type
_entity_poly.pdbx_seq_one_letter_code
_entity_poly.pdbx_strand_id
1 'polypeptide(L)'
;TASGDARRALGGGCGGGGGGGGGGGGGGLRNPCLPMHQPWASLLVHGTKRVEGRSWPSPVTGRLWIHAASKVPDPDTVAAMEDFYWEIYAVGGVHHIDFPQHYPVSCLLGCVEVVGCVRSEELVCWEDVPQSTTILSTTLALAISR
;
A
#
# COMPACT_ATOMS: atom_id res chain seq x y z
N THR A 1 -0.61 -8.46 32.00
CA THR A 1 0.63 -9.07 31.48
C THR A 1 0.55 -9.03 29.96
N ALA A 2 1.52 -8.36 29.33
CA ALA A 2 1.74 -8.22 27.88
C ALA A 2 0.54 -7.82 27.00
N SER A 3 0.07 -6.58 27.18
CA SER A 3 -0.55 -5.80 26.09
C SER A 3 0.59 -5.06 25.40
N GLY A 4 1.02 -5.56 24.23
CA GLY A 4 2.23 -5.13 23.54
C GLY A 4 1.94 -4.67 22.12
N ASP A 5 1.55 -3.40 21.99
CA ASP A 5 2.00 -2.46 20.97
C ASP A 5 2.16 -2.94 19.50
N ALA A 6 1.03 -3.29 18.85
CA ALA A 6 0.95 -3.48 17.40
C ALA A 6 1.07 -2.15 16.58
N ARG A 7 1.33 -1.01 17.24
CA ARG A 7 1.28 0.33 16.64
C ARG A 7 2.53 0.72 15.84
N ARG A 8 3.58 -0.11 15.83
CA ARG A 8 4.89 0.28 15.25
C ARG A 8 5.21 -0.25 13.85
N ALA A 9 4.36 -1.10 13.28
CA ALA A 9 4.71 -1.82 12.04
C ALA A 9 4.24 -1.15 10.72
N LEU A 10 3.53 -0.01 10.78
CA LEU A 10 3.03 0.69 9.58
C LEU A 10 4.00 1.74 9.01
N GLY A 11 5.21 1.88 9.56
CA GLY A 11 6.18 2.93 9.25
C GLY A 11 7.39 2.48 8.43
N GLY A 12 7.19 1.78 7.31
CA GLY A 12 8.27 1.52 6.35
C GLY A 12 8.54 2.75 5.47
N GLY A 13 9.19 3.78 6.04
CA GLY A 13 9.49 5.02 5.33
C GLY A 13 10.63 4.85 4.32
N CYS A 14 10.36 5.09 3.03
CA CYS A 14 11.40 5.45 2.07
C CYS A 14 11.52 6.98 2.01
N GLY A 15 12.60 7.51 2.58
CA GLY A 15 13.00 8.91 2.39
C GLY A 15 13.59 9.14 1.00
N GLY A 16 13.19 10.23 0.35
CA GLY A 16 13.77 10.66 -0.92
C GLY A 16 13.13 11.92 -1.51
N GLY A 17 13.77 13.07 -1.26
CA GLY A 17 13.95 14.18 -2.20
C GLY A 17 12.72 14.91 -2.77
N GLY A 18 12.54 16.17 -2.35
CA GLY A 18 11.46 17.04 -2.79
C GLY A 18 11.45 17.40 -4.29
N GLY A 19 10.25 17.69 -4.77
CA GLY A 19 9.96 18.33 -6.04
C GLY A 19 8.60 19.01 -5.96
N GLY A 20 8.62 20.32 -5.67
CA GLY A 20 7.43 21.17 -5.72
C GLY A 20 6.92 21.30 -7.14
N GLY A 21 5.60 21.40 -7.30
CA GLY A 21 4.93 21.62 -8.57
C GLY A 21 3.51 22.07 -8.35
N GLY A 22 3.27 23.37 -8.58
CA GLY A 22 2.03 24.08 -8.31
C GLY A 22 0.83 23.62 -9.13
N GLY A 23 -0.34 24.10 -8.70
CA GLY A 23 -1.63 23.82 -9.32
C GLY A 23 -1.78 24.39 -10.74
N GLY A 24 -2.80 23.88 -11.42
CA GLY A 24 -3.25 24.37 -12.72
C GLY A 24 -4.31 23.46 -13.30
N GLY A 25 -5.54 23.96 -13.39
CA GLY A 25 -6.69 23.27 -13.98
C GLY A 25 -6.47 22.91 -15.45
N GLY A 26 -7.06 21.79 -15.88
CA GLY A 26 -7.05 21.34 -17.26
C GLY A 26 -7.57 19.90 -17.34
N GLY A 27 -8.79 19.74 -17.85
CA GLY A 27 -9.42 18.46 -18.12
C GLY A 27 -8.58 17.64 -19.09
N GLY A 28 -7.96 16.59 -18.56
CA GLY A 28 -7.27 15.54 -19.28
C GLY A 28 -7.35 14.31 -18.40
N LEU A 29 -7.51 13.14 -19.00
CA LEU A 29 -7.63 11.85 -18.31
C LEU A 29 -6.38 11.58 -17.45
N ARG A 30 -6.32 12.16 -16.25
CA ARG A 30 -5.22 11.99 -15.31
C ARG A 30 -5.48 10.69 -14.55
N ASN A 31 -4.99 9.59 -15.09
CA ASN A 31 -4.87 8.36 -14.35
C ASN A 31 -3.62 8.48 -13.45
N PRO A 32 -3.75 8.81 -12.15
CA PRO A 32 -2.60 8.98 -11.29
C PRO A 32 -1.83 7.65 -11.16
N CYS A 33 -0.51 7.75 -11.01
CA CYS A 33 0.36 6.61 -10.81
C CYS A 33 1.23 6.82 -9.57
N LEU A 34 1.36 5.79 -8.74
CA LEU A 34 2.23 5.73 -7.57
C LEU A 34 3.39 4.76 -7.86
N PRO A 35 4.64 5.25 -7.90
CA PRO A 35 5.81 4.37 -7.84
C PRO A 35 6.03 3.86 -6.42
N MET A 36 6.38 2.58 -6.28
CA MET A 36 6.65 1.94 -4.99
C MET A 36 7.75 0.87 -5.12
N HIS A 37 8.55 0.70 -4.08
CA HIS A 37 9.56 -0.36 -4.04
C HIS A 37 8.92 -1.74 -3.82
N GLN A 38 9.58 -2.78 -4.31
CA GLN A 38 9.21 -4.15 -3.96
C GLN A 38 9.67 -4.49 -2.53
N PRO A 39 8.94 -5.35 -1.80
CA PRO A 39 7.77 -6.14 -2.24
C PRO A 39 6.42 -5.40 -2.19
N TRP A 40 6.36 -4.21 -1.58
CA TRP A 40 5.09 -3.52 -1.30
C TRP A 40 4.26 -3.21 -2.55
N ALA A 41 4.91 -2.94 -3.69
CA ALA A 41 4.21 -2.69 -4.96
C ALA A 41 3.35 -3.88 -5.40
N SER A 42 3.92 -5.09 -5.42
CA SER A 42 3.16 -6.30 -5.74
C SER A 42 2.12 -6.63 -4.68
N LEU A 43 2.45 -6.45 -3.39
CA LEU A 43 1.50 -6.71 -2.29
C LEU A 43 0.28 -5.79 -2.31
N LEU A 44 0.44 -4.55 -2.79
CA LEU A 44 -0.69 -3.63 -3.02
C LEU A 44 -1.59 -4.13 -4.15
N VAL A 45 -1.01 -4.54 -5.29
CA VAL A 45 -1.81 -4.99 -6.44
C VAL A 45 -2.51 -6.31 -6.13
N HIS A 46 -1.85 -7.22 -5.41
CA HIS A 46 -2.44 -8.49 -4.95
C HIS A 46 -3.47 -8.33 -3.82
N GLY A 47 -3.56 -7.16 -3.18
CA GLY A 47 -4.51 -6.91 -2.11
C GLY A 47 -4.15 -7.43 -0.73
N THR A 48 -2.95 -8.00 -0.57
CA THR A 48 -2.40 -8.34 0.74
C THR A 48 -2.13 -7.09 1.57
N LYS A 49 -1.56 -6.05 0.95
CA LYS A 49 -1.36 -4.73 1.56
C LYS A 49 -2.54 -3.83 1.22
N ARG A 50 -3.32 -3.42 2.22
CA ARG A 50 -4.58 -2.66 2.04
C ARG A 50 -4.51 -1.21 2.51
N VAL A 51 -3.44 -0.87 3.23
CA VAL A 51 -3.19 0.47 3.76
C VAL A 51 -1.80 0.93 3.35
N GLU A 52 -1.69 2.16 2.89
CA GLU A 52 -0.43 2.78 2.51
C GLU A 52 -0.19 4.11 3.23
N GLY A 53 0.95 4.20 3.92
CA GLY A 53 1.34 5.36 4.72
C GLY A 53 2.14 6.39 3.95
N ARG A 54 1.77 7.67 4.05
CA ARG A 54 2.50 8.80 3.44
C ARG A 54 2.61 9.96 4.40
N SER A 55 3.62 10.81 4.21
CA SER A 55 3.80 12.02 5.03
C SER A 55 3.03 13.24 4.52
N TRP A 56 2.38 13.14 3.36
CA TRP A 56 1.59 14.22 2.78
C TRP A 56 0.17 13.75 2.42
N PRO A 57 -0.83 14.63 2.54
CA PRO A 57 -2.17 14.35 2.06
C PRO A 57 -2.15 14.13 0.55
N SER A 58 -2.77 13.05 0.12
CA SER A 58 -3.03 12.79 -1.29
C SER A 58 -4.54 12.81 -1.49
N PRO A 59 -5.11 13.88 -2.10
CA PRO A 59 -6.55 13.98 -2.35
C PRO A 59 -7.00 13.07 -3.51
N VAL A 60 -6.28 11.98 -3.76
CA VAL A 60 -6.55 11.04 -4.85
C VAL A 60 -7.56 10.02 -4.32
N THR A 61 -8.75 10.03 -4.91
CA THR A 61 -9.75 8.97 -4.76
C THR A 61 -10.03 8.36 -6.14
N GLY A 62 -10.46 7.10 -6.15
CA GLY A 62 -10.66 6.33 -7.38
C GLY A 62 -9.38 5.64 -7.87
N ARG A 63 -9.30 5.39 -9.18
CA ARG A 63 -8.26 4.53 -9.77
C ARG A 63 -6.86 5.13 -9.63
N LEU A 64 -5.95 4.36 -9.03
CA LEU A 64 -4.53 4.67 -8.89
C LEU A 64 -3.69 3.54 -9.47
N TRP A 65 -2.83 3.86 -10.43
CA TRP A 65 -1.89 2.91 -11.01
C TRP A 65 -0.69 2.69 -10.10
N ILE A 66 -0.17 1.46 -10.06
CA ILE A 66 0.99 1.08 -9.25
C ILE A 66 2.14 0.69 -10.17
N HIS A 67 3.26 1.38 -10.01
CA HIS A 67 4.50 1.11 -10.73
C HIS A 67 5.55 0.55 -9.76
N ALA A 68 6.15 -0.59 -10.10
CA ALA A 68 7.28 -1.13 -9.36
C ALA A 68 8.55 -0.32 -9.65
N ALA A 69 9.10 0.34 -8.65
CA ALA A 69 10.37 1.05 -8.75
C ALA A 69 11.53 0.08 -9.08
N SER A 70 12.65 0.64 -9.55
CA SER A 70 13.77 -0.15 -10.10
C SER A 70 14.64 -0.86 -9.06
N LYS A 71 14.44 -0.61 -7.76
CA LYS A 71 15.23 -1.26 -6.71
C LYS A 71 14.87 -2.74 -6.66
N VAL A 72 15.87 -3.60 -6.89
CA VAL A 72 15.75 -5.04 -6.74
C VAL A 72 15.39 -5.36 -5.28
N PRO A 73 14.31 -6.13 -5.02
CA PRO A 73 13.95 -6.51 -3.67
C PRO A 73 15.01 -7.46 -3.10
N ASP A 74 15.34 -7.24 -1.84
CA ASP A 74 16.19 -8.13 -1.06
C ASP A 74 15.37 -9.37 -0.64
N PRO A 75 15.86 -10.61 -0.85
CA PRO A 75 15.09 -11.82 -0.56
C PRO A 75 14.65 -11.94 0.91
N ASP A 76 15.50 -11.54 1.85
CA ASP A 76 15.17 -11.60 3.28
C ASP A 76 14.06 -10.59 3.60
N THR A 77 14.08 -9.43 2.96
CA THR A 77 13.00 -8.43 3.07
C THR A 77 11.69 -8.97 2.49
N VAL A 78 11.71 -9.71 1.38
CA VAL A 78 10.50 -10.33 0.82
C VAL A 78 9.92 -11.34 1.80
N ALA A 79 10.73 -12.29 2.27
CA ALA A 79 10.31 -13.31 3.22
C ALA A 79 9.74 -12.70 4.50
N ALA A 80 10.44 -11.72 5.09
CA ALA A 80 9.99 -11.04 6.29
C ALA A 80 8.64 -10.33 6.10
N MET A 81 8.37 -9.78 4.91
CA MET A 81 7.08 -9.14 4.62
C MET A 81 5.96 -10.16 4.39
N GLU A 82 6.25 -11.29 3.74
CA GLU A 82 5.27 -12.38 3.57
C GLU A 82 4.89 -12.97 4.94
N ASP A 83 5.87 -13.28 5.78
CA ASP A 83 5.64 -13.77 7.15
C ASP A 83 4.84 -12.76 7.99
N PHE A 84 5.20 -11.48 7.92
CA PHE A 84 4.49 -10.42 8.63
C PHE A 84 3.01 -10.33 8.24
N TYR A 85 2.69 -10.37 6.95
CA TYR A 85 1.30 -10.34 6.50
C TYR A 85 0.58 -11.63 6.84
N TRP A 86 1.24 -12.78 6.72
CA TRP A 86 0.70 -14.06 7.16
C TRP A 86 0.25 -14.04 8.62
N GLU A 87 1.10 -13.57 9.52
CA GLU A 87 0.78 -13.46 10.95
C GLU A 87 -0.43 -12.54 11.20
N ILE A 88 -0.49 -11.38 10.55
CA ILE A 88 -1.59 -10.42 10.71
C ILE A 88 -2.93 -11.06 10.31
N TYR A 89 -2.98 -11.71 9.15
CA TYR A 89 -4.22 -12.33 8.66
C TYR A 89 -4.57 -13.60 9.44
N ALA A 90 -3.58 -14.35 9.93
CA ALA A 90 -3.80 -15.51 10.79
C ALA A 90 -4.46 -15.11 12.13
N VAL A 91 -4.11 -13.95 12.70
CA VAL A 91 -4.81 -13.40 13.87
C VAL A 91 -6.29 -13.13 13.57
N GLY A 92 -6.61 -12.72 12.34
CA GLY A 92 -7.98 -12.54 11.85
C GLY A 92 -8.69 -13.82 11.40
N GLY A 93 -8.09 -15.00 11.61
CA GLY A 93 -8.66 -16.31 11.21
C GLY A 93 -8.52 -16.66 9.73
N VAL A 94 -7.75 -15.88 8.97
CA VAL A 94 -7.44 -16.16 7.56
C VAL A 94 -6.11 -16.91 7.50
N HIS A 95 -6.18 -18.20 7.14
CA HIS A 95 -5.02 -19.10 7.10
C HIS A 95 -4.58 -19.44 5.68
N HIS A 96 -5.01 -18.68 4.68
CA HIS A 96 -4.58 -18.87 3.30
C HIS A 96 -4.49 -17.52 2.61
N ILE A 97 -3.29 -17.18 2.15
CA ILE A 97 -2.97 -15.94 1.44
C ILE A 97 -2.13 -16.35 0.23
N ASP A 98 -2.57 -15.93 -0.95
CA ASP A 98 -1.83 -16.15 -2.19
C ASP A 98 -0.84 -15.01 -2.41
N PHE A 99 0.42 -15.24 -1.99
CA PHE A 99 1.51 -14.30 -2.26
C PHE A 99 1.96 -14.35 -3.73
N PRO A 100 2.46 -13.23 -4.29
CA PRO A 100 3.02 -13.21 -5.63
C PRO A 100 4.23 -14.13 -5.74
N GLN A 101 4.29 -14.95 -6.80
CA GLN A 101 5.47 -15.80 -7.07
C GLN A 101 6.69 -14.99 -7.53
N HIS A 102 6.47 -13.79 -8.09
CA HIS A 102 7.50 -12.94 -8.66
C HIS A 102 7.28 -11.47 -8.32
N TYR A 103 8.38 -10.74 -8.10
CA TYR A 103 8.40 -9.32 -7.77
C TYR A 103 9.16 -8.52 -8.84
N PRO A 104 8.54 -8.29 -10.02
CA PRO A 104 9.22 -7.58 -11.11
C PRO A 104 9.46 -6.11 -10.75
N VAL A 105 10.52 -5.53 -11.30
CA VAL A 105 10.94 -4.13 -11.07
C VAL A 105 10.85 -3.32 -12.36
N SER A 106 10.84 -1.99 -12.24
CA SER A 106 10.81 -1.07 -13.39
C SER A 106 9.65 -1.29 -14.36
N CYS A 107 8.48 -1.68 -13.85
CA CYS A 107 7.32 -1.95 -14.67
C CYS A 107 6.01 -1.50 -14.00
N LEU A 108 5.01 -1.24 -14.84
CA LEU A 108 3.65 -0.98 -14.40
C LEU A 108 2.99 -2.32 -14.03
N LEU A 109 2.57 -2.47 -12.78
CA LEU A 109 2.02 -3.74 -12.29
C LEU A 109 0.50 -3.84 -12.51
N GLY A 110 -0.22 -2.76 -12.22
CA GLY A 110 -1.68 -2.76 -12.23
C GLY A 110 -2.24 -1.49 -11.61
N CYS A 111 -3.50 -1.55 -11.17
CA CYS A 111 -4.14 -0.43 -10.49
C CYS A 111 -4.95 -0.89 -9.27
N VAL A 112 -5.05 0.01 -8.30
CA VAL A 112 -5.84 -0.12 -7.09
C VAL A 112 -6.91 0.99 -7.07
N GLU A 113 -7.96 0.81 -6.29
CA GLU A 113 -8.98 1.80 -6.05
C GLU A 113 -8.74 2.45 -4.69
N VAL A 114 -8.47 3.75 -4.68
CA VAL A 114 -8.31 4.52 -3.45
C VAL A 114 -9.67 4.95 -2.94
N VAL A 115 -10.09 4.38 -1.81
CA VAL A 115 -11.41 4.65 -1.21
C VAL A 115 -11.42 5.86 -0.29
N GLY A 116 -10.25 6.28 0.19
CA GLY A 116 -10.15 7.43 1.07
C GLY A 116 -8.73 7.70 1.55
N CYS A 117 -8.56 8.89 2.14
CA CYS A 117 -7.33 9.31 2.78
C CYS A 117 -7.67 9.77 4.20
N VAL A 118 -7.09 9.11 5.19
CA VAL A 118 -7.38 9.30 6.63
C VAL A 118 -6.09 9.61 7.37
N ARG A 119 -6.21 10.27 8.52
CA ARG A 119 -5.03 10.52 9.36
C ARG A 119 -4.59 9.23 10.04
N SER A 120 -3.31 9.09 10.33
CA SER A 120 -2.80 7.91 11.04
C SER A 120 -3.48 7.70 12.39
N GLU A 121 -3.92 8.78 13.05
CA GLU A 121 -4.66 8.72 14.32
C GLU A 121 -6.08 8.15 14.18
N GLU A 122 -6.68 8.29 12.99
CA GLU A 122 -8.05 7.85 12.68
C GLU A 122 -8.10 6.40 12.17
N LEU A 123 -6.94 5.85 11.77
CA LEU A 123 -6.79 4.43 11.45
C LEU A 123 -6.74 3.58 12.71
N VAL A 124 -7.91 3.38 13.31
CA VAL A 124 -8.06 2.60 14.54
C VAL A 124 -8.11 1.10 14.25
N CYS A 125 -8.80 0.70 13.17
CA CYS A 125 -8.88 -0.69 12.74
C CYS A 125 -8.74 -0.80 11.21
N TRP A 126 -7.75 -1.56 10.75
CA TRP A 126 -7.56 -1.82 9.32
C TRP A 126 -8.61 -2.81 8.76
N GLU A 127 -9.33 -3.53 9.64
CA GLU A 127 -10.43 -4.43 9.28
C GLU A 127 -11.64 -3.64 8.73
N ASP A 128 -11.83 -2.40 9.19
CA ASP A 128 -12.91 -1.51 8.74
C ASP A 128 -12.66 -0.95 7.32
N VAL A 129 -11.44 -1.08 6.80
CA VAL A 129 -11.19 -0.84 5.37
C VAL A 129 -12.04 -1.86 4.61
N PRO A 130 -12.83 -1.46 3.59
CA PRO A 130 -13.63 -2.43 2.86
C PRO A 130 -12.74 -3.45 2.14
N GLN A 131 -13.09 -4.74 2.25
CA GLN A 131 -12.48 -5.79 1.44
C GLN A 131 -13.13 -5.73 0.06
N SER A 132 -12.50 -5.05 -0.91
CA SER A 132 -12.92 -5.24 -2.31
C SER A 132 -12.41 -6.60 -2.80
N THR A 133 -13.34 -7.40 -3.31
CA THR A 133 -13.11 -8.74 -3.88
C THR A 133 -13.20 -8.74 -5.41
N THR A 134 -13.28 -7.57 -6.06
CA THR A 134 -13.43 -7.56 -7.52
C THR A 134 -12.06 -7.78 -8.16
N ILE A 135 -11.97 -8.84 -8.97
CA ILE A 135 -10.89 -9.28 -9.88
C ILE A 135 -10.23 -8.20 -10.77
N LEU A 136 -10.63 -6.93 -10.64
CA LEU A 136 -10.13 -5.79 -11.42
C LEU A 136 -9.60 -4.63 -10.56
N SER A 137 -9.81 -4.62 -9.24
CA SER A 137 -9.28 -3.56 -8.38
C SER A 137 -9.28 -3.91 -6.88
N THR A 138 -8.08 -3.85 -6.29
CA THR A 138 -7.86 -3.88 -4.84
C THR A 138 -8.20 -2.53 -4.21
N THR A 139 -8.91 -2.54 -3.09
CA THR A 139 -9.14 -1.33 -2.27
C THR A 139 -7.89 -0.95 -1.47
N LEU A 140 -7.45 0.29 -1.63
CA LEU A 140 -6.38 0.90 -0.86
C LEU A 140 -6.91 2.06 -0.01
N ALA A 141 -6.59 2.08 1.28
CA ALA A 141 -6.69 3.26 2.13
C ALA A 141 -5.32 3.97 2.22
N LEU A 142 -5.30 5.29 2.05
CA LEU A 142 -4.09 6.09 2.27
C LEU A 142 -4.09 6.65 3.70
N ALA A 143 -3.04 6.35 4.47
CA ALA A 143 -2.79 6.86 5.81
C ALA A 143 -1.83 8.04 5.77
N ILE A 144 -2.18 9.18 6.35
CA ILE A 144 -1.26 10.32 6.47
C ILE A 144 -0.61 10.31 7.85
N SER A 145 0.71 10.13 7.93
CA SER A 145 1.50 10.35 9.16
C SER A 145 2.13 11.74 9.11
N ARG A 146 1.93 12.57 10.12
CA ARG A 146 2.73 13.80 10.28
C ARG A 146 4.17 13.48 10.67
#